data_AF-A0A2E8GQT1-F1
#
_entry.id   AF-A0A2E8GQT1-F1
#
_cell.length_a   1.000
_cell.length_b   1.000
_cell.length_c   1.000
_cell.angle_alpha   90.00
_cell.angle_beta   90.00
_cell.angle_gamma   90.00
#
_symmetry.space_group_name_H-M   'P 1'
#
loop_
_entity.id
_entity.type
_entity.pdbx_description
1 polymer ?
#
loop_
_entity_poly.entity_id
_entity_poly.type
_entity_poly.pdbx_seq_one_letter_code
_entity_poly.pdbx_strand_id
1 'polypeptide(L)'
;MDALPPQWRDTVRKCAKQGAIEWRTHALHRMLQRGITRGEVVETLLDGELIEAYPQDSPFPRGLLFHMDQQPLHVAASCDLETMTVHIHTAYRPDSEYFLPDFKTRRIS
;
A
#
# COMPACT_ATOMS: atom_id res chain seq x y z
N MET A 1 8.24 -19.84 1.24
CA MET A 1 7.98 -18.45 1.68
C MET A 1 7.68 -17.70 0.41
N ASP A 2 6.40 -17.56 0.10
CA ASP A 2 6.00 -17.12 -1.23
C ASP A 2 6.25 -15.62 -1.37
N ALA A 3 6.67 -15.21 -2.55
CA ALA A 3 6.81 -13.81 -2.92
C ALA A 3 5.55 -13.36 -3.66
N LEU A 4 5.30 -12.05 -3.72
CA LEU A 4 4.30 -11.52 -4.66
C LEU A 4 4.70 -11.90 -6.10
N PRO A 5 3.73 -12.01 -7.03
CA PRO A 5 4.02 -12.25 -8.43
C PRO A 5 5.05 -11.25 -8.97
N PRO A 6 6.02 -11.65 -9.82
CA PRO A 6 7.10 -10.77 -10.28
C PRO A 6 6.60 -9.46 -10.91
N GLN A 7 5.48 -9.53 -11.64
CA GLN A 7 4.85 -8.38 -12.28
C GLN A 7 4.08 -7.46 -11.32
N TRP A 8 3.87 -7.85 -10.06
CA TRP A 8 2.98 -7.13 -9.13
C TRP A 8 3.38 -5.66 -8.98
N ARG A 9 4.67 -5.37 -8.77
CA ARG A 9 5.13 -3.99 -8.54
C ARG A 9 4.92 -3.13 -9.77
N ASP A 10 5.25 -3.65 -10.95
CA ASP A 10 5.11 -2.92 -12.22
C ASP A 10 3.65 -2.70 -12.59
N THR A 11 2.79 -3.69 -12.33
CA THR A 11 1.34 -3.53 -12.51
C THR A 11 0.78 -2.46 -11.59
N VAL A 12 1.12 -2.49 -10.29
CA VAL A 12 0.68 -1.46 -9.34
C VAL A 12 1.08 -0.05 -9.81
N ARG A 13 2.32 0.14 -10.28
CA ARG A 13 2.77 1.42 -10.84
C ARG A 13 1.96 1.81 -12.07
N LYS A 14 1.73 0.88 -13.00
CA LYS A 14 0.97 1.13 -14.22
C LYS A 14 -0.47 1.54 -13.92
N CYS A 15 -1.16 0.80 -13.05
CA CYS A 15 -2.52 1.10 -12.61
C CYS A 15 -2.60 2.46 -11.92
N ALA A 16 -1.63 2.77 -11.04
CA ALA A 16 -1.58 4.07 -10.36
C ALA A 16 -1.42 5.24 -11.35
N LYS A 17 -0.54 5.12 -12.35
CA LYS A 17 -0.38 6.13 -13.42
C LYS A 17 -1.65 6.32 -14.26
N GLN A 18 -2.42 5.26 -14.44
CA GLN A 18 -3.65 5.26 -15.24
C GLN A 18 -4.90 5.63 -14.43
N GLY A 19 -4.77 5.81 -13.11
CA GLY A 19 -5.91 6.03 -12.22
C GLY A 19 -6.81 4.80 -12.03
N ALA A 20 -6.35 3.60 -12.42
CA ALA A 20 -7.06 2.33 -12.25
C ALA A 20 -6.97 1.85 -10.79
N ILE A 21 -7.58 2.63 -9.90
CA ILE A 21 -7.54 2.44 -8.45
C ILE A 21 -8.96 2.38 -7.90
N GLU A 22 -9.27 1.27 -7.25
CA GLU A 22 -10.47 1.13 -6.43
C GLU A 22 -10.19 1.42 -4.96
N TRP A 23 -11.02 2.28 -4.39
CA TRP A 23 -10.90 2.68 -3.00
C TRP A 23 -11.97 1.97 -2.17
N ARG A 24 -11.56 1.12 -1.22
CA ARG A 24 -12.53 0.55 -0.28
C ARG A 24 -13.14 1.67 0.56
N THR A 25 -14.44 1.63 0.83
CA THR A 25 -15.15 2.66 1.61
C THR A 25 -14.48 2.91 2.96
N HIS A 26 -14.06 1.85 3.66
CA HIS A 26 -13.35 1.97 4.92
C HIS A 26 -11.96 2.63 4.78
N ALA A 27 -11.31 2.50 3.63
CA ALA A 27 -10.02 3.14 3.37
C ALA A 27 -10.22 4.65 3.24
N LEU A 28 -11.24 5.08 2.49
CA LEU A 28 -11.60 6.48 2.34
C LEU A 28 -11.92 7.14 3.68
N HIS A 29 -12.71 6.48 4.55
CA HIS A 29 -13.02 6.98 5.88
C HIS A 29 -11.76 7.14 6.75
N ARG A 30 -10.88 6.13 6.78
CA ARG A 30 -9.63 6.20 7.56
C ARG A 30 -8.66 7.25 7.03
N MET A 31 -8.56 7.40 5.72
CA MET A 31 -7.75 8.44 5.09
C MET A 31 -8.22 9.84 5.50
N LEU A 32 -9.54 10.08 5.43
CA LEU A 32 -10.14 11.35 5.83
C LEU A 32 -9.85 11.67 7.30
N GLN A 33 -10.04 10.71 8.20
CA GLN A 33 -9.78 10.87 9.64
C GLN A 33 -8.30 11.17 9.96
N ARG A 34 -7.38 10.76 9.09
CA ARG A 34 -5.93 10.89 9.28
C ARG A 34 -5.30 12.00 8.45
N GLY A 35 -6.12 12.77 7.72
CA GLY A 35 -5.63 13.81 6.82
C GLY A 35 -4.73 13.27 5.70
N ILE A 36 -4.95 12.03 5.25
CA ILE A 36 -4.19 11.40 4.17
C ILE A 36 -4.94 11.64 2.86
N THR A 37 -4.27 12.26 1.91
CA THR A 37 -4.83 12.57 0.59
C THR A 37 -4.71 11.38 -0.38
N ARG A 38 -5.52 11.39 -1.44
CA ARG A 38 -5.35 10.41 -2.53
C ARG A 38 -4.02 10.60 -3.27
N GLY A 39 -3.53 11.83 -3.36
CA GLY A 39 -2.25 12.17 -3.98
C GLY A 39 -1.09 11.43 -3.31
N GLU A 40 -0.99 11.54 -1.99
CA GLU A 40 0.05 10.83 -1.21
C GLU A 40 -0.03 9.31 -1.38
N VAL A 41 -1.24 8.75 -1.45
CA VAL A 41 -1.42 7.32 -1.70
C VAL A 41 -0.92 6.95 -3.09
N VAL A 42 -1.28 7.73 -4.13
CA VAL A 42 -0.82 7.50 -5.50
C VAL A 42 0.71 7.60 -5.60
N GLU A 43 1.32 8.62 -4.99
CA GLU A 43 2.78 8.76 -4.92
C GLU A 43 3.43 7.55 -4.23
N THR A 44 2.84 7.08 -3.13
CA THR A 44 3.31 5.85 -2.46
C THR A 44 3.20 4.62 -3.36
N LEU A 45 2.15 4.50 -4.18
CA LEU A 45 2.04 3.41 -5.15
C LEU A 45 3.10 3.51 -6.26
N LEU A 46 3.50 4.72 -6.65
CA LEU A 46 4.48 4.93 -7.72
C LEU A 46 5.91 4.71 -7.22
N ASP A 47 6.28 5.38 -6.13
CA ASP A 47 7.66 5.55 -5.69
C ASP A 47 7.96 4.84 -4.36
N GLY A 48 6.94 4.26 -3.72
CA GLY A 48 7.10 3.52 -2.48
C GLY A 48 7.86 2.20 -2.63
N GLU A 49 8.47 1.79 -1.53
CA GLU A 49 9.14 0.53 -1.32
C GLU A 49 8.14 -0.52 -0.81
N LEU A 50 8.19 -1.74 -1.35
CA LEU A 50 7.42 -2.85 -0.79
C LEU A 50 8.13 -3.37 0.45
N ILE A 51 7.53 -3.22 1.62
CA ILE A 51 8.11 -3.61 2.90
C ILE A 51 7.53 -4.90 3.48
N GLU A 52 6.29 -5.25 3.09
CA GLU A 52 5.66 -6.53 3.47
C GLU A 52 4.89 -7.12 2.29
N ALA A 53 4.95 -8.43 2.15
CA ALA A 53 4.29 -9.21 1.10
C ALA A 53 3.38 -10.28 1.70
N TYR A 54 2.12 -10.28 1.27
CA TYR A 54 1.09 -11.22 1.67
C TYR A 54 0.51 -11.91 0.42
N PRO A 55 1.25 -12.85 -0.20
CA PRO A 55 0.83 -13.50 -1.44
C PRO A 55 -0.37 -14.42 -1.28
N GLN A 56 -0.64 -14.88 -0.05
CA GLN A 56 -1.74 -15.79 0.28
C GLN A 56 -3.02 -15.05 0.68
N ASP A 57 -3.01 -13.72 0.68
CA ASP A 57 -4.22 -12.94 0.97
C ASP A 57 -5.26 -13.11 -0.16
N SER A 58 -6.53 -13.17 0.25
CA SER A 58 -7.69 -13.31 -0.64
C SER A 58 -8.50 -12.01 -0.67
N PRO A 59 -9.09 -11.62 -1.83
CA PRO A 59 -9.10 -12.32 -3.13
C PRO A 59 -7.83 -12.15 -3.96
N PHE A 60 -6.96 -11.21 -3.62
CA PHE A 60 -5.76 -10.91 -4.38
C PHE A 60 -4.55 -10.70 -3.47
N PRO A 61 -3.33 -11.06 -3.92
CA PRO A 61 -2.08 -10.80 -3.21
C PRO A 61 -1.96 -9.33 -2.76
N ARG A 62 -1.69 -9.14 -1.47
CA ARG A 62 -1.57 -7.81 -0.85
C ARG A 62 -0.11 -7.47 -0.54
N GLY A 63 0.26 -6.22 -0.76
CA GLY A 63 1.52 -5.64 -0.35
C GLY A 63 1.31 -4.48 0.61
N LEU A 64 2.26 -4.28 1.52
CA LEU A 64 2.40 -3.04 2.29
C LEU A 64 3.52 -2.21 1.65
N LEU A 65 3.16 -1.06 1.10
CA LEU A 65 4.08 -0.10 0.51
C LEU A 65 4.39 1.01 1.51
N PHE A 66 5.66 1.37 1.62
CA PHE A 66 6.16 2.49 2.41
C PHE A 66 6.70 3.58 1.50
N HIS A 67 6.36 4.82 1.78
CA HIS A 67 7.00 5.98 1.17
C HIS A 67 7.26 7.05 2.23
N MET A 68 8.40 7.72 2.11
CA MET A 68 8.75 8.88 2.93
C MET A 68 8.81 10.11 2.04
N ASP A 69 7.84 11.00 2.22
CA ASP A 69 7.87 12.36 1.69
C ASP A 69 7.86 13.34 2.87
N GLN A 70 6.83 14.20 3.03
CA GLN A 70 6.70 15.07 4.22
C GLN A 70 6.49 14.27 5.51
N GLN A 71 5.79 13.13 5.42
CA GLN A 71 5.50 12.23 6.53
C GLN A 71 5.56 10.78 6.06
N PRO A 72 5.95 9.83 6.92
CA PRO A 72 5.99 8.41 6.54
C PRO A 72 4.58 7.89 6.27
N LEU A 73 4.38 7.20 5.14
CA LEU A 73 3.08 6.65 4.78
C LEU A 73 3.17 5.16 4.46
N HIS A 74 2.28 4.39 5.08
CA HIS A 74 1.99 3.02 4.73
C HIS A 74 0.70 2.92 3.92
N VAL A 75 0.76 2.23 2.78
CA VAL A 75 -0.39 1.91 1.94
C VAL A 75 -0.49 0.40 1.80
N ALA A 76 -1.59 -0.16 2.28
CA ALA A 76 -1.93 -1.56 2.06
C ALA A 76 -2.77 -1.66 0.79
N ALA A 77 -2.22 -2.31 -0.24
CA ALA A 77 -2.84 -2.44 -1.55
C ALA A 77 -2.80 -3.89 -2.03
N SER A 78 -3.86 -4.34 -2.70
CA SER A 78 -3.83 -5.57 -3.48
C SER A 78 -3.99 -5.23 -4.96
N CYS A 79 -3.52 -6.11 -5.83
CA CYS A 79 -3.60 -5.91 -7.27
C CYS A 79 -4.29 -7.10 -7.92
N ASP A 80 -5.36 -6.82 -8.67
CA ASP A 80 -5.92 -7.75 -9.62
C ASP A 80 -5.11 -7.64 -10.92
N LEU A 81 -4.35 -8.69 -11.23
CA LEU A 81 -3.49 -8.74 -12.41
C LEU A 81 -4.27 -9.01 -13.70
N GLU A 82 -5.48 -9.56 -13.61
CA GLU A 82 -6.33 -9.84 -14.76
C GLU A 82 -7.05 -8.57 -15.22
N THR A 83 -7.68 -7.85 -14.29
CA THR A 83 -8.41 -6.62 -14.60
C THR A 83 -7.53 -5.37 -14.60
N MET A 84 -6.25 -5.48 -14.23
CA MET A 84 -5.31 -4.36 -14.10
C MET A 84 -5.85 -3.28 -13.14
N THR A 85 -6.31 -3.70 -11.95
CA THR A 85 -6.90 -2.81 -10.95
C THR A 85 -6.18 -2.93 -9.61
N VAL A 86 -5.87 -1.79 -8.99
CA VAL A 86 -5.31 -1.74 -7.63
C VAL A 86 -6.42 -1.43 -6.64
N HIS A 87 -6.57 -2.24 -5.60
CA HIS A 87 -7.51 -2.00 -4.52
C HIS A 87 -6.80 -1.48 -3.28
N ILE A 88 -7.21 -0.32 -2.79
CA ILE A 88 -6.67 0.30 -1.58
C ILE A 88 -7.48 -0.16 -0.37
N HIS A 89 -6.83 -0.91 0.53
CA HIS A 89 -7.43 -1.43 1.76
C HIS A 89 -7.30 -0.44 2.91
N THR A 90 -6.16 0.23 3.02
CA THR A 90 -5.97 1.31 3.99
C THR A 90 -4.72 2.10 3.69
N ALA A 91 -4.69 3.34 4.17
CA ALA A 91 -3.48 4.14 4.28
C ALA A 91 -3.33 4.63 5.74
N TYR A 92 -2.11 4.65 6.28
CA TYR A 92 -1.84 5.06 7.66
C TYR A 92 -0.40 5.52 7.86
N ARG A 93 -0.19 6.40 8.86
CA ARG A 93 1.15 6.74 9.32
C ARG A 93 1.65 5.64 10.26
N PRO A 94 2.88 5.12 10.10
CA PRO A 94 3.42 4.09 10.98
C PRO A 94 3.51 4.59 12.42
N ASP A 95 3.08 3.75 13.35
CA ASP A 95 3.17 4.03 14.78
C ASP A 95 4.49 3.49 15.34
N SER A 96 5.18 4.30 16.14
CA SER A 96 6.41 3.91 16.84
C SER A 96 6.23 2.76 17.84
N GLU A 97 4.99 2.49 18.29
CA GLU A 97 4.64 1.33 19.10
C GLU A 97 4.80 0.02 18.29
N TYR A 98 4.50 0.05 16.99
CA TYR A 98 4.48 -1.15 16.14
C TYR A 98 5.67 -1.22 15.17
N PHE A 99 6.34 -0.10 14.89
CA PHE A 99 7.46 -0.02 13.95
C PHE A 99 8.72 0.54 14.61
N LEU A 100 9.88 0.11 14.11
CA LEU A 100 11.18 0.69 14.47
C LEU A 100 11.31 2.13 13.92
N PRO A 101 12.34 2.89 14.36
CA PRO A 101 12.56 4.25 13.86
C PRO A 101 12.80 4.38 12.35
N ASP A 102 13.05 3.26 11.66
CA ASP A 102 13.11 3.22 10.18
C ASP A 102 11.72 3.34 9.53
N PHE A 103 10.65 3.25 10.33
CA PHE A 103 9.24 3.23 9.97
C PHE A 103 8.80 2.03 9.10
N LYS A 104 9.70 1.10 8.78
CA LYS A 104 9.47 -0.03 7.87
C LYS A 104 9.41 -1.35 8.61
N THR A 105 10.30 -1.53 9.58
CA THR A 105 10.50 -2.80 10.27
C THR A 105 9.53 -2.92 11.44
N ARG A 106 8.70 -3.96 11.48
CA ARG A 106 7.82 -4.21 12.63
C ARG A 106 8.62 -4.54 13.88
N ARG A 107 8.16 -4.03 15.02
CA ARG A 107 8.56 -4.54 16.33
C ARG A 107 7.95 -5.92 16.51
N ILE A 108 8.79 -6.91 16.77
CA ILE A 108 8.34 -8.24 17.15
C ILE A 108 7.97 -8.16 18.63
N SER A 109 6.67 -8.28 18.93
CA SER A 109 6.15 -8.45 20.29
C SER A 109 6.29 -9.90 20.73
#